data_AF-A0A920J4U8-F1
#
_entry.id   AF-A0A920J4U8-F1
#
_cell.length_a   1.000
_cell.length_b   1.000
_cell.length_c   1.000
_cell.angle_alpha   90.00
_cell.angle_beta   90.00
_cell.angle_gamma   90.00
#
_symmetry.space_group_name_H-M   'P 1'
#
loop_
_entity.id
_entity.type
_entity.pdbx_description
1 polymer ?
#
loop_
_entity_poly.entity_id
_entity_poly.type
_entity_poly.pdbx_seq_one_letter_code
_entity_poly.pdbx_strand_id
1 'polypeptide(L)' 'MFSEEEKHYVVNGSKIWTTLAHMADWIFCLTRTDDSGIKQQGITFLLFPMKQEKGLKLSPLSP' A
#
# COMPACT_ATOMS: atom_id res chain seq x y z
N MET A 1 1.47 -3.08 -9.87
CA MET A 1 1.58 -2.84 -11.33
C MET A 1 0.23 -2.34 -11.82
N PHE A 2 0.22 -1.40 -12.75
CA PHE A 2 -1.00 -0.99 -13.46
C PHE A 2 -1.40 -2.12 -14.42
N SER A 3 -2.65 -2.57 -14.37
CA SER A 3 -3.23 -3.42 -15.42
C SER A 3 -3.92 -2.51 -16.43
N GLU A 4 -3.56 -2.59 -17.72
CA GLU A 4 -4.23 -1.77 -18.76
C GLU A 4 -5.71 -2.14 -18.95
N GLU A 5 -6.13 -3.33 -18.49
CA GLU A 5 -7.51 -3.79 -18.56
C GLU A 5 -8.34 -3.43 -17.32
N GLU A 6 -7.70 -2.99 -16.22
CA GLU A 6 -8.39 -2.64 -14.98
C GLU A 6 -7.79 -1.38 -14.33
N LYS A 7 -8.58 -0.32 -14.16
CA LYS A 7 -8.19 1.01 -13.63
C LYS A 7 -7.78 1.00 -12.13
N HIS A 8 -7.14 -0.05 -11.65
CA HIS A 8 -6.75 -0.21 -10.26
C HIS A 8 -5.29 -0.63 -10.12
N TYR A 9 -4.73 -0.35 -8.94
CA TYR A 9 -3.40 -0.79 -8.56
C TYR A 9 -3.49 -2.08 -7.76
N VAL A 10 -2.76 -3.11 -8.17
CA VAL A 10 -2.48 -4.26 -7.31
C VAL A 10 -1.24 -3.96 -6.47
N VAL A 11 -1.44 -3.87 -5.15
CA VAL A 11 -0.39 -3.61 -4.15
C VAL A 11 -0.18 -4.85 -3.31
N ASN A 12 1.07 -5.32 -3.20
CA ASN A 12 1.43 -6.50 -2.42
C ASN A 12 2.56 -6.16 -1.44
N GLY A 13 2.50 -6.77 -0.25
CA GLY A 13 3.51 -6.63 0.80
C GLY A 13 2.90 -6.39 2.18
N SER A 14 3.77 -6.30 3.18
CA SER A 14 3.39 -6.05 4.58
C SER A 14 4.14 -4.84 5.12
N LYS A 15 3.41 -3.85 5.64
CA LYS A 15 4.00 -2.71 6.35
C LYS A 15 3.99 -2.98 7.85
N ILE A 16 5.11 -2.75 8.50
CA ILE A 16 5.25 -2.77 9.96
C ILE A 16 5.38 -1.34 10.51
N TRP A 17 5.06 -1.17 11.80
CA TRP A 17 5.12 0.10 12.53
C TRP A 17 4.17 1.20 12.01
N THR A 18 2.93 0.83 11.67
CA THR A 18 1.89 1.81 11.31
C THR A 18 1.10 2.20 12.55
N THR A 19 1.43 3.36 13.13
CA THR A 19 0.76 3.91 14.31
C THR A 19 -0.73 4.10 14.05
N LEU A 20 -1.57 3.60 14.98
CA LEU A 20 -3.03 3.70 14.94
C LEU A 20 -3.70 3.13 13.66
N ALA A 21 -3.07 2.17 12.97
CA ALA A 21 -3.61 1.59 11.74
C ALA A 21 -5.05 1.05 11.85
N HIS A 22 -5.45 0.58 13.04
CA HIS A 22 -6.79 0.05 13.31
C HIS A 22 -7.89 1.13 13.42
N MET A 23 -7.52 2.41 13.60
CA MET A 23 -8.46 3.53 13.67
C MET A 23 -8.45 4.41 12.41
N ALA A 24 -7.50 4.20 11.50
CA ALA A 24 -7.39 5.03 10.31
C ALA A 24 -8.45 4.66 9.27
N ASP A 25 -9.18 5.64 8.74
CA ASP A 25 -10.09 5.44 7.61
C ASP A 25 -9.34 5.41 6.26
N TRP A 26 -8.21 6.11 6.18
CA TRP A 26 -7.38 6.24 5.00
C TRP A 26 -5.91 6.01 5.33
N ILE A 27 -5.15 5.49 4.37
CA ILE A 27 -3.70 5.33 4.47
C ILE A 27 -3.04 5.75 3.17
N PHE A 28 -1.84 6.34 3.29
CA PHE A 28 -0.96 6.49 2.14
C PHE A 28 0.18 5.47 2.21
N CYS A 29 0.58 4.95 1.06
CA CYS A 29 1.71 4.05 0.92
C CYS A 29 2.67 4.56 -0.15
N LEU A 30 3.96 4.49 0.15
CA LEU A 30 5.03 4.62 -0.83
C LEU A 30 5.37 3.21 -1.32
N THR A 31 4.97 2.91 -2.56
CA THR A 31 5.12 1.59 -3.15
C THR A 31 6.07 1.66 -4.33
N ARG A 32 6.81 0.59 -4.58
CA ARG A 32 7.65 0.51 -5.77
C ARG A 32 6.80 0.05 -6.96
N THR A 33 6.79 0.83 -8.02
CA THR A 33 6.09 0.49 -9.28
C THR A 33 7.06 0.26 -10.44
N ASP A 34 8.28 0.80 -10.34
CA ASP A 34 9.37 0.59 -11.26
C ASP A 34 10.67 0.33 -10.49
N ASP A 35 11.52 -0.54 -11.02
CA ASP A 35 12.87 -0.80 -10.50
C ASP A 35 13.97 -0.39 -11.49
N SER A 36 13.58 0.23 -12.61
CA SER A 36 14.48 0.85 -13.56
C SER A 36 14.99 2.21 -13.04
N GLY A 37 16.22 2.57 -13.40
CA GLY A 37 16.79 3.88 -13.06
C GLY A 37 17.21 4.05 -11.59
N ILE A 38 17.16 5.30 -11.09
CA ILE A 38 17.53 5.59 -9.70
C ILE A 38 16.41 5.19 -8.74
N LYS A 39 16.78 4.57 -7.61
CA LYS A 39 15.84 3.91 -6.69
C LYS A 39 14.64 4.76 -6.26
N GLN A 40 14.80 6.08 -6.19
CA GLN A 40 13.78 7.04 -5.77
C GLN A 40 12.71 7.29 -6.85
N GLN A 41 13.06 7.20 -8.14
CA GLN A 41 12.13 7.45 -9.25
C GLN A 41 11.05 6.37 -9.36
N GLY A 42 11.38 5.15 -8.97
CA GLY A 42 10.45 4.03 -8.99
C GLY A 42 9.42 4.01 -7.85
N ILE A 43 9.37 5.03 -7.00
CA ILE A 43 8.43 5.12 -5.86
C ILE A 43 7.17 5.88 -6.26
N THR A 44 6.02 5.25 -6.10
CA THR A 44 4.69 5.85 -6.29
C THR A 44 4.00 6.04 -4.96
N PHE A 45 3.41 7.23 -4.79
CA PHE A 45 2.52 7.57 -3.69
C PHE A 45 1.10 7.10 -4.01
N LEU A 46 0.56 6.21 -3.19
CA LEU A 46 -0.81 5.71 -3.30
C LEU A 46 -1.59 6.10 -2.05
N LEU A 47 -2.81 6.59 -2.22
CA LEU A 47 -3.75 6.91 -1.15
C LEU A 47 -5.00 6.04 -1.33
N PHE A 48 -5.39 5.29 -0.30
CA PHE A 48 -6.54 4.39 -0.38
C PHE A 48 -7.26 4.24 0.96
N PRO A 49 -8.57 3.88 0.95
CA PRO A 49 -9.33 3.63 2.16
C PRO A 49 -8.88 2.32 2.82
N MET A 50 -8.82 2.31 4.16
CA MET A 50 -8.43 1.14 4.96
C MET A 50 -9.56 0.13 5.12
N LYS A 51 -10.82 0.57 4.98
CA LYS A 51 -11.99 -0.29 5.01
C LYS A 51 -12.21 -0.90 3.62
N GLN A 52 -11.65 -2.10 3.42
CA GLN A 52 -11.82 -2.89 2.20
C GLN A 52 -12.37 -4.27 2.53
N GLU A 53 -13.34 -4.75 1.76
CA GLU A 53 -13.97 -6.06 2.01
C GLU A 53 -13.02 -7.24 1.75
N LYS A 54 -12.02 -7.07 0.87
CA LYS A 54 -11.04 -8.10 0.49
C LYS A 54 -9.66 -7.48 0.26
N GLY A 55 -8.60 -8.24 0.54
CA GLY A 55 -7.22 -7.89 0.18
C GLY A 55 -6.42 -7.10 1.24
N LEU A 56 -7.07 -6.56 2.27
CA LEU A 56 -6.42 -5.84 3.36
C LEU A 56 -6.54 -6.62 4.68
N LYS A 57 -5.41 -6.87 5.34
CA LYS A 57 -5.35 -7.51 6.66
C LYS A 57 -4.54 -6.65 7.62
N LEU A 58 -5.12 -6.35 8.78
CA LEU A 58 -4.44 -5.69 9.89
C LEU A 58 -4.11 -6.74 10.96
N SER A 59 -2.84 -6.80 11.34
CA SER A 59 -2.37 -7.65 12.43
C SER A 59 -1.69 -6.76 13.48
N PRO A 60 -2.07 -6.84 14.76
CA PRO A 60 -1.33 -6.17 15.81
C PRO A 60 0.12 -6.65 15.83
N LEU A 61 1.06 -5.72 15.96
CA LEU A 61 2.43 -6.06 16.34
C LEU A 61 2.37 -6.32 17.84
N SER A 62 2.51 -7.59 18.22
CA SER A 62 2.66 -7.99 19.62
C SER A 62 3.92 -7.34 20.22
N PRO A 63 3.99 -7.13 21.56
CA PRO A 63 5.28 -7.22 22.25
C PRO A 63 5.92 -8.59 22.00
#